data_AF-T1ABB1-F1
#
_entry.id   AF-T1ABB1-F1
#
_cell.length_a   1.000
_cell.length_b   1.000
_cell.length_c   1.000
_cell.angle_alpha   90.00
_cell.angle_beta   90.00
_cell.angle_gamma   90.00
#
_symmetry.space_group_name_H-M   'P 1'
#
loop_
_entity.id
_entity.type
_entity.pdbx_description
1 polymer ?
#
loop_
_entity_poly.entity_id
_entity_poly.type
_entity_poly.pdbx_seq_one_letter_code
_entity_poly.pdbx_strand_id
1 'polypeptide(L)'
;SVARGRVPVVTGFFGRSLEGRVATLGRGGSDYAAAAIGAILGASRVELVKRHVAVFSADPHDVPAARPIPALSYEEAEELAQFGARVLHPLTIEPARAQGVELRVRSLEDASVVTTIGPARSGRRNRALTLLRPLRLLRLRVPGGRQRPGVVAQVSHRLAAARVNLVQLYTSSALLCL
;
A
#
# COMPACT_ATOMS: atom_id res chain seq x y z
N SER A 1 -11.80 -22.11 19.24
CA SER A 1 -11.42 -22.79 17.98
C SER A 1 -9.91 -23.04 17.97
N VAL A 2 -9.09 -21.98 17.87
CA VAL A 2 -7.61 -22.05 17.97
C VAL A 2 -7.15 -22.63 19.31
N ALA A 3 -7.75 -22.19 20.43
CA ALA A 3 -7.47 -22.73 21.77
C ALA A 3 -7.80 -24.23 21.97
N ARG A 4 -8.47 -24.87 21.00
CA ARG A 4 -8.76 -26.32 21.00
C ARG A 4 -7.85 -27.09 20.02
N GLY A 5 -6.73 -26.51 19.60
CA GLY A 5 -5.75 -27.13 18.69
C GLY A 5 -6.22 -27.29 17.24
N ARG A 6 -7.28 -26.59 16.82
CA ARG A 6 -7.80 -26.66 15.44
C ARG A 6 -7.20 -25.56 14.57
N VAL A 7 -7.02 -25.84 13.28
CA VAL A 7 -6.59 -24.87 12.26
C VAL A 7 -7.83 -24.29 11.57
N PRO A 8 -8.26 -23.06 11.91
CA PRO A 8 -9.40 -22.44 11.25
C PRO A 8 -9.02 -22.01 9.83
N VAL A 9 -9.87 -22.36 8.87
CA VAL A 9 -9.79 -21.85 7.49
C VAL A 9 -10.89 -20.81 7.33
N VAL A 10 -10.51 -19.58 6.99
CA VAL A 10 -11.43 -18.46 6.85
C VAL A 10 -11.27 -17.83 5.48
N THR A 11 -12.36 -17.32 4.93
CA THR A 11 -12.34 -16.55 3.69
C THR A 11 -11.76 -15.16 3.95
N GLY A 12 -10.80 -14.73 3.13
CA GLY A 12 -10.41 -13.32 3.03
C GLY A 12 -11.43 -12.49 2.23
N PHE A 13 -11.12 -11.22 1.98
CA PHE A 13 -11.85 -10.28 1.10
C PHE A 13 -13.28 -9.89 1.52
N PHE A 14 -13.98 -10.73 2.27
CA PHE A 14 -15.34 -10.48 2.71
C PHE A 14 -15.42 -10.03 4.17
N GLY A 15 -16.47 -9.28 4.49
CA GLY A 15 -16.82 -8.85 5.83
C GLY A 15 -18.33 -8.65 5.97
N ARG A 16 -18.75 -8.06 7.09
CA ARG A 16 -20.15 -7.75 7.38
C ARG A 16 -20.29 -6.25 7.66
N SER A 17 -21.25 -5.59 7.00
CA SER A 17 -21.57 -4.18 7.26
C SER A 17 -22.27 -4.02 8.61
N LEU A 18 -22.42 -2.77 9.06
CA LEU A 18 -23.14 -2.45 10.31
C LEU A 18 -24.62 -2.88 10.25
N GLU A 19 -25.22 -2.89 9.06
CA GLU A 19 -26.58 -3.37 8.80
C GLU A 19 -26.66 -4.90 8.66
N GLY A 20 -25.55 -5.60 8.90
CA GLY A 20 -25.50 -7.06 8.88
C GLY A 20 -25.42 -7.69 7.48
N ARG A 21 -25.18 -6.91 6.42
CA ARG A 21 -25.06 -7.41 5.04
C ARG A 21 -23.65 -7.86 4.72
N VAL A 22 -23.49 -8.80 3.78
CA VAL A 22 -22.17 -9.16 3.25
C VAL A 22 -21.57 -7.96 2.52
N ALA A 23 -20.33 -7.62 2.85
CA ALA A 23 -19.57 -6.55 2.23
C ALA A 23 -18.21 -7.07 1.73
N THR A 24 -17.63 -6.37 0.77
CA THR A 24 -16.28 -6.66 0.26
C THR A 24 -15.30 -5.60 0.72
N LEU A 25 -14.07 -6.00 1.01
CA LEU A 25 -12.99 -5.12 1.48
C LEU A 25 -12.24 -4.44 0.32
N GLY A 26 -12.65 -4.69 -0.93
CA GLY A 26 -12.04 -4.08 -2.11
C GLY A 26 -10.66 -4.64 -2.43
N ARG A 27 -9.88 -3.88 -3.21
CA ARG A 27 -8.55 -4.31 -3.69
C ARG A 27 -7.63 -4.58 -2.50
N GLY A 28 -6.95 -5.73 -2.52
CA GLY A 28 -6.09 -6.16 -1.40
C GLY A 28 -6.85 -6.72 -0.19
N GLY A 29 -8.18 -6.88 -0.29
CA GLY A 29 -9.01 -7.28 0.84
C GLY A 29 -8.62 -8.60 1.51
N SER A 30 -8.08 -9.57 0.77
CA SER A 30 -7.60 -10.83 1.37
C SER A 30 -6.37 -10.63 2.24
N ASP A 31 -5.42 -9.81 1.78
CA ASP A 31 -4.21 -9.51 2.55
C ASP A 31 -4.56 -8.65 3.77
N TYR A 32 -5.44 -7.66 3.59
CA TYR A 32 -5.97 -6.84 4.69
C TYR A 32 -6.63 -7.70 5.76
N ALA A 33 -7.51 -8.63 5.36
CA ALA A 33 -8.16 -9.54 6.29
C ALA A 33 -7.14 -10.39 7.06
N ALA A 34 -6.11 -10.91 6.40
CA ALA A 34 -5.05 -11.68 7.05
C ALA A 34 -4.26 -10.84 8.07
N ALA A 35 -3.88 -9.60 7.70
CA ALA A 35 -3.18 -8.68 8.58
C ALA A 35 -4.05 -8.28 9.80
N ALA A 36 -5.33 -7.96 9.57
CA ALA A 36 -6.28 -7.60 10.62
C ALA A 36 -6.53 -8.77 11.58
N ILE A 37 -6.74 -9.98 11.08
CA ILE A 37 -6.91 -11.17 11.91
C ILE A 37 -5.63 -11.43 12.72
N GLY A 38 -4.45 -11.34 12.10
CA GLY A 38 -3.18 -11.49 12.81
C GLY A 38 -3.01 -10.46 13.94
N ALA A 39 -3.34 -9.21 13.67
CA ALA A 39 -3.33 -8.12 14.64
C ALA A 39 -4.30 -8.38 15.81
N ILE A 40 -5.56 -8.75 15.53
CA ILE A 40 -6.58 -9.06 16.55
C ILE A 40 -6.17 -10.24 17.43
N LEU A 41 -5.50 -11.24 16.85
CA LEU A 41 -5.06 -12.43 17.56
C LEU A 41 -3.72 -12.23 18.29
N GLY A 42 -3.08 -11.05 18.17
CA GLY A 42 -1.74 -10.81 18.74
C GLY A 42 -0.66 -11.72 18.15
N ALA A 43 -0.78 -12.06 16.86
CA ALA A 43 0.19 -12.91 16.19
C ALA A 43 1.56 -12.23 16.13
N SER A 44 2.64 -13.00 16.30
CA SER A 44 4.00 -12.46 16.12
C SER A 44 4.31 -12.15 14.66
N ARG A 45 3.64 -12.83 13.72
CA ARG A 45 3.78 -12.61 12.28
C ARG A 45 2.56 -13.03 11.47
N VAL A 46 2.41 -12.47 10.28
CA VAL A 46 1.48 -12.89 9.22
C VAL A 46 2.25 -13.19 7.95
N GLU A 47 2.02 -14.38 7.38
CA GLU A 47 2.64 -14.79 6.12
C GLU A 47 1.68 -14.54 4.94
N LEU A 48 2.10 -13.66 4.04
CA LEU A 48 1.39 -13.33 2.81
C LEU A 48 2.07 -14.07 1.66
N VAL A 49 1.45 -15.16 1.25
CA VAL A 49 1.99 -16.07 0.22
C VAL A 49 1.46 -15.65 -1.15
N LYS A 50 2.37 -15.32 -2.07
CA LYS A 50 2.09 -14.78 -3.41
C LYS A 50 2.72 -15.65 -4.48
N ARG A 51 2.16 -15.66 -5.70
CA ARG A 51 2.64 -16.54 -6.77
C ARG A 51 4.05 -16.20 -7.26
N HIS A 52 4.29 -14.94 -7.62
CA HIS A 52 5.54 -14.49 -8.25
C HIS A 52 6.30 -13.42 -7.43
N VAL A 53 5.87 -13.13 -6.21
CA VAL A 53 6.07 -11.79 -5.66
C VAL A 53 6.96 -11.75 -4.41
N ALA A 54 8.07 -11.03 -4.57
CA ALA A 54 8.81 -10.37 -3.52
C ALA A 54 8.71 -8.85 -3.73
N VAL A 55 9.07 -8.05 -2.75
CA VAL A 55 9.33 -6.63 -3.01
C VAL A 55 10.73 -6.50 -3.61
N PHE A 56 10.84 -5.92 -4.80
CA PHE A 56 12.12 -5.71 -5.49
C PHE A 56 12.55 -4.24 -5.43
N SER A 57 13.84 -3.99 -5.64
CA SER A 57 14.43 -2.65 -5.70
C SER A 57 13.94 -1.79 -6.88
N ALA A 58 13.39 -2.43 -7.91
CA ALA A 58 12.72 -1.83 -9.06
C ALA A 58 11.84 -2.91 -9.72
N ASP A 59 11.01 -2.56 -10.71
CA ASP A 59 10.30 -3.59 -11.49
C ASP A 59 11.31 -4.43 -12.30
N PRO A 60 11.41 -5.75 -12.07
CA PRO A 60 12.38 -6.60 -12.77
C PRO A 60 12.10 -6.72 -14.28
N HIS A 61 10.89 -6.40 -14.75
CA HIS A 61 10.58 -6.37 -16.18
C HIS A 61 11.25 -5.16 -16.87
N ASP A 62 11.30 -4.02 -16.18
CA ASP A 62 11.93 -2.79 -16.69
C ASP A 62 13.44 -2.75 -16.39
N VAL A 63 13.85 -3.32 -15.25
CA VAL A 63 15.23 -3.30 -14.75
C VAL A 63 15.67 -4.72 -14.42
N PRO A 64 16.30 -5.47 -15.35
CA PRO A 64 16.72 -6.86 -15.13
C PRO A 64 17.70 -7.05 -13.94
N ALA A 65 18.42 -5.99 -13.56
CA ALA A 65 19.33 -5.99 -12.41
C ALA A 65 18.62 -5.77 -11.05
N ALA A 66 17.29 -5.63 -11.02
CA ALA A 66 16.52 -5.44 -9.80
C ALA A 66 16.71 -6.63 -8.85
N ARG A 67 16.86 -6.34 -7.56
CA ARG A 67 17.10 -7.36 -6.54
C ARG A 67 15.95 -7.42 -5.54
N PRO A 68 15.62 -8.61 -4.99
CA PRO A 68 14.69 -8.71 -3.89
C PRO A 68 15.17 -7.90 -2.69
N ILE A 69 14.24 -7.22 -2.03
CA ILE A 69 14.49 -6.50 -0.79
C ILE A 69 14.18 -7.45 0.38
N PRO A 70 15.17 -7.78 1.22
CA PRO A 70 14.97 -8.76 2.29
C PRO A 70 14.12 -8.20 3.44
N ALA A 71 14.21 -6.89 3.71
CA ALA A 71 13.49 -6.25 4.80
C ALA A 71 13.13 -4.79 4.50
N LEU A 72 11.96 -4.37 4.95
CA LEU A 72 11.44 -3.00 4.89
C LEU A 72 10.85 -2.60 6.25
N SER A 73 10.87 -1.30 6.56
CA SER A 73 9.99 -0.75 7.59
C SER A 73 8.54 -0.74 7.11
N TYR A 74 7.58 -0.61 8.02
CA TYR A 74 6.18 -0.39 7.66
C TYR A 74 6.03 0.84 6.76
N GLU A 75 6.73 1.94 7.08
CA GLU A 75 6.67 3.19 6.33
C GLU A 75 7.18 3.03 4.90
N GLU A 76 8.33 2.38 4.69
CA GLU A 76 8.84 2.17 3.33
C GLU A 76 7.96 1.22 2.53
N ALA A 77 7.41 0.18 3.16
CA ALA A 77 6.50 -0.72 2.48
C ALA A 77 5.21 0.00 2.07
N GLU A 78 4.70 0.90 2.90
CA GLU A 78 3.51 1.70 2.63
C GLU A 78 3.75 2.67 1.46
N GLU A 79 4.87 3.39 1.49
CA GLU A 79 5.28 4.28 0.40
C GLU A 79 5.42 3.50 -0.93
N LEU A 80 6.10 2.35 -0.91
CA LEU A 80 6.23 1.53 -2.11
C LEU A 80 4.88 1.02 -2.63
N ALA A 81 3.99 0.59 -1.74
CA ALA A 81 2.66 0.14 -2.09
C ALA A 81 1.80 1.28 -2.68
N GLN A 82 1.93 2.51 -2.16
CA GLN A 82 1.24 3.69 -2.68
C GLN A 82 1.74 4.07 -4.08
N PHE A 83 3.05 4.00 -4.32
CA PHE A 83 3.66 4.45 -5.57
C PHE A 83 3.83 3.36 -6.65
N GLY A 84 3.15 2.22 -6.51
CA GLY A 84 2.97 1.26 -7.59
C GLY A 84 3.77 -0.03 -7.50
N ALA A 85 4.47 -0.31 -6.39
CA ALA A 85 5.00 -1.63 -6.12
C ALA A 85 3.81 -2.56 -5.83
N ARG A 86 3.36 -3.31 -6.85
CA ARG A 86 2.10 -4.09 -6.84
C ARG A 86 2.12 -5.33 -5.94
N VAL A 87 2.90 -5.31 -4.88
CA VAL A 87 3.17 -6.46 -4.01
C VAL A 87 2.16 -6.55 -2.87
N LEU A 88 1.82 -5.40 -2.29
CA LEU A 88 0.87 -5.27 -1.20
C LEU A 88 -0.03 -4.06 -1.43
N HIS A 89 -1.24 -4.14 -0.91
CA HIS A 89 -2.11 -2.98 -0.83
C HIS A 89 -1.74 -2.14 0.41
N PRO A 90 -1.69 -0.80 0.35
CA PRO A 90 -1.31 0.03 1.50
C PRO A 90 -2.13 -0.27 2.76
N LEU A 91 -3.44 -0.48 2.60
CA LEU A 91 -4.35 -0.81 3.71
C LEU A 91 -3.91 -2.06 4.49
N THR A 92 -3.26 -3.03 3.86
CA THR A 92 -2.78 -4.26 4.52
C THR A 92 -1.77 -3.99 5.62
N ILE A 93 -0.98 -2.92 5.49
CA ILE A 93 0.14 -2.62 6.38
C ILE A 93 -0.35 -2.02 7.70
N GLU A 94 -1.42 -1.24 7.65
CA GLU A 94 -1.92 -0.48 8.79
C GLU A 94 -2.31 -1.34 10.01
N PRO A 95 -3.11 -2.42 9.88
CA PRO A 95 -3.43 -3.30 11.01
C PRO A 95 -2.20 -3.95 11.63
N ALA A 96 -1.24 -4.35 10.78
CA ALA A 96 0.00 -4.99 11.23
C ALA A 96 0.89 -4.00 11.99
N ARG A 97 1.06 -2.79 11.46
CA ARG A 97 1.80 -1.70 12.12
C ARG A 97 1.20 -1.34 13.47
N ALA A 98 -0.13 -1.22 13.54
CA ALA A 98 -0.84 -0.83 14.76
C ALA A 98 -0.60 -1.78 15.94
N GLN A 99 -0.34 -3.07 15.67
CA GLN A 99 -0.09 -4.09 16.69
C GLN A 99 1.36 -4.62 16.68
N GLY A 100 2.26 -4.03 15.88
CA GLY A 100 3.65 -4.46 15.77
C GLY A 100 3.84 -5.86 15.17
N VAL A 101 2.87 -6.34 14.38
CA VAL A 101 2.90 -7.67 13.75
C VAL A 101 3.82 -7.67 12.52
N GLU A 102 4.80 -8.57 12.48
CA GLU A 102 5.68 -8.72 11.32
C GLU A 102 4.90 -9.28 10.12
N LEU A 103 4.96 -8.61 8.96
CA LEU A 103 4.45 -9.19 7.71
C LEU A 103 5.59 -9.87 6.95
N ARG A 104 5.38 -11.11 6.50
CA ARG A 104 6.30 -11.82 5.62
C ARG A 104 5.65 -12.06 4.28
N VAL A 105 6.16 -11.40 3.24
CA VAL A 105 5.75 -11.65 1.86
C VAL A 105 6.64 -12.74 1.28
N ARG A 106 6.03 -13.82 0.80
CA ARG A 106 6.73 -15.01 0.30
C ARG A 106 6.29 -15.34 -1.11
N SER A 107 7.23 -15.80 -1.94
CA SER A 107 6.90 -16.42 -3.23
C SER A 107 6.54 -17.90 -3.06
N LEU A 108 5.54 -18.36 -3.81
CA LEU A 108 5.19 -19.78 -3.96
C LEU A 108 6.19 -20.52 -4.86
N GLU A 109 6.72 -19.84 -5.87
CA GLU A 109 7.61 -20.44 -6.87
C GLU A 109 9.06 -20.49 -6.40
N ASP A 110 9.46 -19.58 -5.50
CA ASP A 110 10.79 -19.57 -4.89
C ASP A 110 10.70 -19.27 -3.38
N ALA A 111 10.78 -20.33 -2.57
CA ALA A 111 10.68 -20.23 -1.13
C ALA A 111 11.86 -19.48 -0.46
N SER A 112 12.97 -19.29 -1.17
CA SER A 112 14.14 -18.54 -0.69
C SER A 112 13.91 -17.03 -0.72
N VAL A 113 12.96 -16.58 -1.54
CA VAL A 113 12.66 -15.17 -1.75
C VAL A 113 11.57 -14.73 -0.76
N VAL A 114 12.00 -13.95 0.23
CA VAL A 114 11.14 -13.42 1.30
C VAL A 114 11.45 -11.95 1.55
N THR A 115 10.40 -11.13 1.62
CA THR A 115 10.49 -9.77 2.15
C THR A 115 9.81 -9.70 3.51
N THR A 116 10.53 -9.22 4.51
CA THR A 116 10.00 -8.99 5.86
C THR A 116 9.66 -7.52 6.04
N ILE A 117 8.47 -7.19 6.54
CA ILE A 117 8.03 -5.82 6.82
C ILE A 117 7.72 -5.74 8.31
N GLY A 118 8.34 -4.79 8.99
CA GLY A 118 8.28 -4.71 10.44
C GLY A 118 8.74 -3.35 10.98
N PRO A 119 9.05 -3.28 12.29
CA PRO A 119 9.63 -2.09 12.89
C PRO A 119 10.89 -1.62 12.14
N ALA A 120 11.14 -0.31 12.12
CA ALA A 120 12.27 0.27 11.42
C ALA A 120 13.59 -0.39 11.85
N ARG A 121 14.30 -0.98 10.86
CA ARG A 121 15.65 -1.52 11.05
C ARG A 121 16.63 -0.51 10.46
N SER A 122 17.69 -0.17 11.20
CA SER A 122 18.76 0.68 10.67
C SER A 122 19.30 0.07 9.37
N GLY A 123 19.30 0.84 8.29
CA GLY A 123 19.55 0.31 6.95
C GLY A 123 19.92 1.38 5.93
N ARG A 124 20.35 0.93 4.75
CA ARG A 124 20.79 1.79 3.64
C ARG A 124 19.68 2.77 3.25
N ARG A 125 20.07 4.02 2.98
CA ARG A 125 19.20 5.02 2.32
C ARG A 125 18.92 4.58 0.88
N ASN A 126 17.71 4.87 0.37
CA ASN A 126 17.24 4.59 -1.01
C ASN A 126 17.20 3.10 -1.38
N ARG A 127 16.21 2.36 -0.85
CA ARG A 127 16.11 0.90 -1.03
C ARG A 127 15.38 0.45 -2.29
N ALA A 128 14.50 1.30 -2.82
CA ALA A 128 13.70 0.99 -4.00
C ALA A 128 13.40 2.23 -4.82
N LEU A 129 13.21 2.01 -6.11
CA LEU A 129 12.71 2.96 -7.09
C LEU A 129 11.42 2.39 -7.67
N THR A 130 10.35 3.18 -7.68
CA THR A 130 9.09 2.79 -8.32
C THR A 130 8.77 3.75 -9.43
N LEU A 131 8.00 3.27 -10.39
CA LEU A 131 7.67 3.98 -11.60
C LEU A 131 6.16 4.04 -11.77
N LEU A 132 5.62 5.25 -11.73
CA LEU A 132 4.20 5.52 -11.97
C LEU A 132 3.96 5.88 -13.43
N ARG A 133 3.30 5.01 -14.20
CA ARG A 133 2.88 5.31 -15.57
C ARG A 133 1.56 4.62 -15.93
N PRO A 134 0.73 5.22 -16.82
CA PRO A 134 0.84 6.57 -17.36
C PRO A 134 0.25 7.64 -16.41
N LEU A 135 0.93 8.79 -16.30
CA LEU A 135 0.40 9.97 -15.59
C LEU A 135 -0.02 11.05 -16.60
N ARG A 136 -1.02 11.85 -16.24
CA ARG A 136 -1.43 13.04 -17.00
C ARG A 136 -1.19 14.26 -16.12
N LEU A 137 -0.43 15.22 -16.64
CA LEU A 137 -0.14 16.47 -15.96
C LEU A 137 -1.19 17.52 -16.33
N LEU A 138 -1.93 18.01 -15.34
CA LEU A 138 -2.83 19.14 -15.48
C LEU A 138 -2.18 20.40 -14.90
N ARG A 139 -1.94 21.40 -15.75
CA ARG A 139 -1.37 22.69 -15.35
C ARG A 139 -2.44 23.76 -15.33
N LEU A 140 -2.75 24.28 -14.15
CA LEU A 140 -3.70 25.37 -13.97
C LEU A 140 -2.97 26.65 -13.60
N ARG A 141 -3.11 27.67 -14.45
CA ARG A 141 -2.62 29.01 -14.14
C ARG A 141 -3.67 29.75 -13.33
N VAL A 142 -3.30 30.20 -12.14
CA VAL A 142 -4.17 30.94 -11.22
C VAL A 142 -3.51 32.29 -10.92
N PRO A 143 -3.70 33.31 -11.77
CA PRO A 143 -3.22 34.66 -11.50
C PRO A 143 -3.80 35.17 -10.17
N GLY A 144 -2.94 35.67 -9.28
CA GLY A 144 -3.35 36.10 -7.94
C GLY A 144 -3.81 34.95 -7.02
N GLY A 145 -3.47 33.69 -7.33
CA GLY A 145 -3.90 32.52 -6.56
C GLY A 145 -3.51 32.56 -5.08
N ARG A 146 -2.35 33.15 -4.74
CA ARG A 146 -1.96 33.40 -3.33
C ARG A 146 -2.91 34.31 -2.56
N GLN A 147 -3.65 35.17 -3.26
CA GLN A 147 -4.55 36.16 -2.67
C GLN A 147 -6.00 35.66 -2.60
N ARG A 148 -6.27 34.46 -3.13
CA ARG A 148 -7.62 33.86 -3.19
C ARG A 148 -7.63 32.58 -2.35
N PRO A 149 -8.14 32.62 -1.10
CA PRO A 149 -8.26 31.40 -0.31
C PRO A 149 -9.18 30.38 -1.00
N GLY A 150 -8.88 29.09 -0.82
CA GLY A 150 -9.75 28.00 -1.28
C GLY A 150 -9.55 27.52 -2.72
N VAL A 151 -8.61 28.08 -3.50
CA VAL A 151 -8.34 27.64 -4.89
C VAL A 151 -8.08 26.14 -4.97
N VAL A 152 -7.19 25.61 -4.13
CA VAL A 152 -6.86 24.17 -4.13
C VAL A 152 -8.08 23.33 -3.80
N ALA A 153 -8.89 23.75 -2.82
CA ALA A 153 -10.10 23.03 -2.41
C ALA A 153 -11.17 23.02 -3.53
N GLN A 154 -11.37 24.14 -4.22
CA GLN A 154 -12.30 24.20 -5.35
C GLN A 154 -11.86 23.28 -6.49
N VAL A 155 -10.57 23.26 -6.80
CA VAL A 155 -10.03 22.41 -7.86
C VAL A 155 -10.12 20.93 -7.49
N SER A 156 -9.69 20.54 -6.29
CA SER A 156 -9.78 19.15 -5.84
C SER A 156 -11.23 18.67 -5.76
N HIS A 157 -12.15 19.51 -5.30
CA HIS A 157 -13.58 19.19 -5.28
C HIS A 157 -14.15 18.94 -6.68
N ARG A 158 -13.80 19.78 -7.67
CA ARG A 158 -14.24 19.58 -9.06
C ARG A 158 -13.67 18.31 -9.68
N LEU A 159 -12.40 17.99 -9.40
CA LEU A 159 -11.79 16.75 -9.86
C LEU A 159 -12.45 15.51 -9.22
N ALA A 160 -12.74 15.57 -7.91
CA ALA A 160 -13.47 14.52 -7.22
C ALA A 160 -14.88 14.33 -7.79
N ALA A 161 -15.62 15.41 -8.07
CA ALA A 161 -16.93 15.35 -8.73
C ALA A 161 -16.86 14.71 -10.12
N ALA A 162 -15.78 14.94 -10.85
CA ALA A 162 -15.48 14.29 -12.13
C ALA A 162 -14.91 12.86 -11.98
N ARG A 163 -14.79 12.34 -10.75
CA ARG A 163 -14.19 11.03 -10.43
C ARG A 163 -12.75 10.89 -10.92
N VAL A 164 -12.01 11.99 -10.95
CA VAL A 164 -10.58 12.02 -11.27
C VAL A 164 -9.79 12.00 -9.95
N ASN A 165 -8.97 10.96 -9.78
CA ASN A 165 -8.12 10.84 -8.61
C ASN A 165 -6.84 11.68 -8.77
N LEU A 166 -6.44 12.38 -7.72
CA LEU A 166 -5.20 13.14 -7.68
C LEU A 166 -4.08 12.26 -7.13
N VAL A 167 -3.02 12.09 -7.92
CA VAL A 167 -1.83 11.32 -7.49
C VAL A 167 -0.85 12.23 -6.75
N GLN A 168 -0.61 13.43 -7.28
CA GLN A 168 0.32 14.38 -6.68
C GLN A 168 -0.12 15.82 -6.97
N LEU A 169 0.31 16.76 -6.13
CA LEU A 169 -0.02 18.16 -6.25
C LEU A 169 1.22 19.01 -5.98
N TYR A 170 1.54 19.90 -6.92
CA TYR A 170 2.62 20.87 -6.79
C TYR A 170 2.07 22.28 -6.97
N THR A 171 2.50 23.22 -6.13
CA THR A 171 2.07 24.62 -6.19
C THR A 171 3.24 25.56 -6.39
N SER A 172 3.01 26.62 -7.16
CA SER A 172 3.85 27.81 -7.25
C SER A 172 3.00 29.07 -7.05
N SER A 173 3.59 30.26 -7.14
CA SER A 173 2.92 31.56 -6.91
C SER A 173 1.69 31.78 -7.81
N ALA A 174 1.69 31.21 -9.02
CA ALA A 174 0.60 31.36 -9.99
C ALA A 174 0.23 30.05 -10.71
N LEU A 175 0.75 28.91 -10.25
CA LEU A 175 0.53 27.62 -10.89
C LEU A 175 0.13 26.56 -9.87
N LEU A 176 -0.85 25.76 -10.26
CA LEU A 176 -1.22 24.51 -9.62
C LEU A 176 -1.02 23.40 -10.64
N CYS A 177 -0.11 22.48 -10.36
CA CYS A 177 0.18 21.31 -11.17
C CYS A 177 -0.34 20.07 -10.45
N LEU A 178 -1.13 19.26 -11.16
CA LEU A 178 -1.86 18.10 -10.67
C LEU A 178 -1.59 16.89 -11.56
#